data_AF-A0A2W4QB29-F1
#
_entry.id   AF-A0A2W4QB29-F1
#
_cell.length_a   1.000
_cell.length_b   1.000
_cell.length_c   1.000
_cell.angle_alpha   90.00
_cell.angle_beta   90.00
_cell.angle_gamma   90.00
#
_symmetry.space_group_name_H-M   'P 1'
#
loop_
_entity.id
_entity.type
_entity.pdbx_description
1 polymer ?
#
loop_
_entity_poly.entity_id
_entity_poly.type
_entity_poly.pdbx_seq_one_letter_code
_entity_poly.pdbx_strand_id
1 'polypeptide(L)' 'PIRAVRLASEVPEPVRPKLEVLRTDSSSFREATAARRNRADDFFKWSAGYIDLCNVPVPVRIAR' A
#
# COMPACT_ATOMS: atom_id res chain seq x y z
N PRO A 1 15.57 -10.50 20.42
CA PRO A 1 15.34 -9.27 21.23
C PRO A 1 15.44 -8.02 20.34
N ILE A 2 14.55 -7.04 20.50
CA ILE A 2 14.62 -5.76 19.77
C ILE A 2 15.68 -4.87 20.45
N ARG A 3 16.68 -4.40 19.69
CA ARG A 3 17.83 -3.65 20.23
C ARG A 3 17.61 -2.14 20.30
N ALA A 4 16.78 -1.59 19.42
CA ALA A 4 16.46 -0.17 19.38
C ALA A 4 15.14 0.08 18.64
N VAL A 5 14.45 1.16 19.03
CA VAL A 5 13.28 1.75 18.37
C VAL A 5 13.45 3.27 18.43
N ARG A 6 13.10 3.99 17.36
CA ARG A 6 13.17 5.46 17.28
C ARG A 6 11.96 5.98 16.50
N LEU A 7 11.44 7.14 16.90
CA LEU A 7 10.44 7.83 16.10
C LEU A 7 11.12 8.59 14.95
N ALA A 8 10.46 8.67 13.79
CA ALA A 8 11.00 9.43 12.66
C ALA A 8 11.19 10.92 13.00
N SER A 9 10.37 11.47 13.91
CA SER A 9 10.52 12.84 14.42
C SER A 9 11.79 13.06 15.25
N GLU A 10 12.37 12.00 15.81
CA GLU A 10 13.51 12.04 16.73
C GLU A 10 14.87 11.84 16.03
N VAL A 11 14.89 11.56 14.73
CA VAL A 11 16.14 11.46 13.95
C VAL A 11 16.37 12.73 13.11
N PRO A 12 17.62 13.09 12.78
CA PRO A 12 17.91 14.25 11.92
C PRO A 12 17.24 14.15 10.55
N GLU A 13 16.78 15.27 10.02
CA GLU A 13 16.02 15.32 8.76
C GLU A 13 16.68 14.58 7.57
N PRO A 14 18.01 14.67 7.35
CA PRO A 14 18.66 13.97 6.23
C PRO A 14 18.55 12.45 6.26
N VAL A 15 18.32 11.86 7.45
CA VAL A 15 18.19 10.41 7.65
C VAL A 15 16.75 9.99 7.95
N ARG A 16 15.78 10.92 7.92
CA ARG A 16 14.37 10.59 8.09
C ARG A 16 13.87 9.83 6.87
N PRO A 17 13.21 8.67 7.05
CA PRO A 17 12.55 8.01 5.93
C PRO A 17 11.37 8.89 5.47
N LYS A 18 11.46 9.40 4.24
CA LYS A 18 10.37 10.15 3.62
C LYS A 18 9.41 9.15 2.99
N LEU A 19 8.31 8.85 3.66
CA LEU A 19 7.29 7.93 3.14
C LEU A 19 6.13 8.71 2.55
N GLU A 20 5.62 8.22 1.43
CA GLU A 20 4.38 8.69 0.82
C GLU A 20 3.39 7.54 0.72
N VAL A 21 2.11 7.83 1.00
CA VAL A 21 1.02 6.86 1.01
C VAL A 21 -0.03 7.32 0.00
N LEU A 22 -0.54 6.39 -0.82
CA LEU A 22 -1.63 6.71 -1.74
C LEU A 22 -2.91 7.06 -0.96
N ARG A 23 -3.50 8.20 -1.31
CA ARG A 23 -4.79 8.67 -0.80
C ARG A 23 -5.89 7.64 -1.07
N THR A 24 -6.52 7.11 -0.03
CA THR A 24 -7.52 6.03 -0.15
C THR A 24 -8.88 6.50 -0.69
N ASP A 25 -9.11 7.81 -0.72
CA ASP A 25 -10.27 8.45 -1.36
C ASP A 25 -10.05 8.75 -2.86
N SER A 26 -8.83 8.54 -3.38
CA SER A 26 -8.49 8.81 -4.78
C SER A 26 -9.12 7.81 -5.76
N SER A 27 -9.25 8.21 -7.04
CA SER A 27 -9.59 7.30 -8.13
C SER A 27 -8.57 6.19 -8.30
N SER A 28 -7.27 6.51 -8.24
CA SER A 28 -6.20 5.52 -8.38
C SER A 28 -6.25 4.42 -7.32
N PHE A 29 -6.62 4.75 -6.08
CA PHE A 29 -6.79 3.72 -5.04
C PHE A 29 -7.97 2.79 -5.35
N ARG A 30 -9.10 3.33 -5.83
CA ARG A 30 -10.25 2.52 -6.24
C ARG A 30 -9.90 1.59 -7.40
N GLU A 31 -9.16 2.08 -8.39
CA GLU A 31 -8.71 1.29 -9.54
C GLU A 31 -7.74 0.18 -9.12
N ALA A 32 -6.74 0.49 -8.30
CA ALA A 32 -5.80 -0.51 -7.79
C ALA A 32 -6.51 -1.61 -6.97
N THR A 33 -7.47 -1.22 -6.14
CA THR A 33 -8.29 -2.17 -5.36
C THR A 33 -9.14 -3.04 -6.29
N ALA A 34 -9.78 -2.46 -7.31
CA ALA A 34 -10.58 -3.20 -8.28
C ALA A 34 -9.75 -4.20 -9.08
N ALA A 35 -8.54 -3.82 -9.51
CA ALA A 35 -7.61 -4.71 -10.20
C ALA A 35 -7.17 -5.89 -9.32
N ARG A 36 -6.98 -5.66 -8.02
CA ARG A 36 -6.67 -6.73 -7.07
C ARG A 36 -7.85 -7.65 -6.79
N ARG A 37 -9.05 -7.07 -6.66
CA ARG A 37 -10.33 -7.77 -6.46
C ARG A 37 -10.68 -8.69 -7.61
N ASN A 38 -10.46 -8.21 -8.83
CA ASN A 38 -10.84 -8.88 -10.07
C ASN A 38 -9.62 -9.04 -10.96
N ARG A 39 -8.73 -9.99 -10.62
CA ARG A 39 -7.62 -10.30 -11.51
C ARG A 39 -8.15 -10.87 -12.81
N ALA A 40 -7.75 -10.25 -13.90
CA ALA A 40 -8.15 -10.57 -15.26
C ALA A 40 -6.94 -11.10 -16.04
N ASP A 41 -6.29 -12.12 -15.50
CA ASP A 41 -5.22 -12.85 -16.17
C ASP A 41 -5.72 -14.23 -16.63
N ASP A 42 -5.03 -14.85 -17.58
CA ASP A 42 -5.44 -16.09 -18.25
C ASP A 42 -5.53 -17.30 -17.29
N PHE A 43 -4.98 -17.19 -16.08
CA PHE A 43 -5.06 -18.24 -15.09
C PHE A 43 -6.46 -18.33 -14.47
N PHE A 44 -7.15 -17.21 -14.28
CA PHE A 44 -8.46 -17.18 -13.63
C PHE A 44 -9.61 -17.22 -14.64
N LYS A 45 -10.37 -18.31 -14.65
CA LYS A 45 -11.58 -18.45 -15.47
C LYS A 45 -12.71 -17.46 -15.09
N TRP A 46 -12.79 -17.08 -13.81
CA TRP A 46 -13.85 -16.22 -13.28
C TRP A 46 -13.27 -15.17 -12.32
N SER A 47 -13.83 -13.97 -12.31
CA SER A 47 -13.49 -12.93 -11.32
C SER A 47 -14.18 -13.17 -9.98
N ALA A 48 -13.48 -12.92 -8.87
CA ALA A 48 -14.03 -13.10 -7.53
C ALA A 48 -15.14 -12.11 -7.18
N GLY A 49 -15.04 -10.85 -7.64
CA GLY A 49 -16.05 -9.81 -7.35
C GLY A 49 -15.95 -9.19 -5.95
N TYR A 50 -15.13 -9.75 -5.06
CA TYR A 50 -14.90 -9.25 -3.69
C TYR A 50 -13.44 -9.42 -3.26
N ILE A 51 -13.04 -8.66 -2.25
CA ILE A 51 -11.73 -8.73 -1.60
C ILE A 51 -11.90 -8.38 -0.13
N ASP A 52 -11.23 -9.13 0.74
CA ASP A 52 -11.24 -8.83 2.18
C ASP A 52 -10.49 -7.53 2.48
N LEU A 53 -11.00 -6.78 3.46
CA LEU A 53 -10.45 -5.48 3.85
C LEU A 53 -8.95 -5.55 4.16
N CYS A 54 -8.53 -6.53 4.95
CA CYS A 54 -7.12 -6.72 5.32
C CYS A 54 -6.23 -7.20 4.18
N ASN A 55 -6.80 -7.58 3.03
CA ASN A 55 -6.07 -8.01 1.84
C ASN A 55 -5.99 -6.90 0.77
N VAL A 56 -6.56 -5.72 1.02
CA VAL A 56 -6.42 -4.55 0.15
C VAL A 56 -5.08 -3.86 0.45
N PRO A 57 -4.11 -3.86 -0.49
CA PRO A 57 -2.85 -3.17 -0.27
C PRO A 57 -3.06 -1.65 -0.36
N VAL A 58 -2.47 -0.91 0.58
CA VAL A 58 -2.32 0.55 0.46
C VAL A 58 -0.92 0.83 -0.08
N PRO A 59 -0.79 1.37 -1.31
CA PRO A 59 0.52 1.66 -1.88
C PRO A 59 1.30 2.66 -1.03
N VAL A 60 2.54 2.32 -0.70
CA VAL A 60 3.49 3.15 0.04
C VAL A 60 4.81 3.19 -0.74
N ARG A 61 5.44 4.36 -0.81
CA ARG A 61 6.76 4.53 -1.45
C ARG A 61 7.67 5.43 -0.62
N ILE A 62 8.98 5.34 -0.90
CA ILE A 62 9.95 6.34 -0.44
C ILE A 62 9.86 7.55 -1.39
N ALA A 63 9.81 8.76 -0.83
CA ALA A 63 9.89 10.00 -1.59
C ALA A 63 11.32 10.19 -2.12
N ARG A 64 11.43 10.67 -3.36
CA ARG A 64 12.72 11.04 -3.94
C ARG A 64 13.21 12.37 -3.40
#